data_AF-A0A7U5MP08-F1
#
_entry.id   AF-A0A7U5MP08-F1
#
_cell.length_a   1.000
_cell.length_b   1.000
_cell.length_c   1.000
_cell.angle_alpha   90.00
_cell.angle_beta   90.00
_cell.angle_gamma   90.00
#
_symmetry.space_group_name_H-M   'P 1'
#
loop_
_entity.id
_entity.type
_entity.pdbx_description
1 polymer ?
#
loop_
_entity_poly.entity_id
_entity_poly.type
_entity_poly.pdbx_seq_one_letter_code
_entity_poly.pdbx_strand_id
1 'polypeptide(L)'
;MTRAKWLPTWQLRALFAAGLSAMYAAEVPAYGTLVAVSEQVNADVVARHPDAERFGSLRRVTAERHGAIRVGSPAELAAVADLFAAFGMLPVGYYDLRCAASPVPVVSTAFRPVDANELSLNPFRVFTSMLATGDARFFDPDLRRRVEAFLARRRLFDPALLAGARTIAADGGCARDRAHEFVTAAVAAFALSAEPIDKSWYDELSRVSAVAADIAGVGSTHLNHLTPRVLDIDDLYRRMTGRGITMIDAIQGPPRTDGPAVLLRQTSFRALAEPRRFRGADGRITEGALRVRFGEVEARGVALTPKGRVRYDAAMSAADPAAVWAEHFPPTDEQMAAEGLGYYRGGDPSAPIVYEDFLPASAAGIFRSNLDSDAETADAPDESGYDAQWLAGAIGRDIADPYALYEEACA
;
A
#
# COMPACT_ATOMS: atom_id res chain seq x y z
N MET A 1 -33.56 19.70 -11.19
CA MET A 1 -32.09 19.53 -11.11
C MET A 1 -31.79 18.04 -11.11
N THR A 2 -31.53 17.45 -12.28
CA THR A 2 -31.17 16.03 -12.40
C THR A 2 -29.73 15.85 -11.93
N ARG A 3 -29.53 15.14 -10.80
CA ARG A 3 -28.22 14.64 -10.38
C ARG A 3 -27.54 13.95 -11.57
N ALA A 4 -26.25 14.23 -11.78
CA ALA A 4 -25.48 13.68 -12.89
C ALA A 4 -25.63 12.15 -12.93
N LYS A 5 -26.12 11.65 -14.07
CA LYS A 5 -26.29 10.21 -14.35
C LYS A 5 -24.96 9.50 -14.57
N TRP A 6 -23.87 10.25 -14.80
CA TRP A 6 -22.52 9.76 -15.04
C TRP A 6 -21.63 10.01 -13.81
N LEU A 7 -20.82 9.02 -13.45
CA LEU A 7 -19.78 9.14 -12.44
C LEU A 7 -18.41 9.00 -13.13
N PRO A 8 -17.52 10.01 -13.05
CA PRO A 8 -16.13 9.90 -13.51
C PRO A 8 -15.33 8.97 -12.58
N THR A 9 -14.17 8.50 -13.06
CA THR A 9 -13.27 7.58 -12.36
C THR A 9 -12.97 7.97 -10.92
N TRP A 10 -12.73 9.25 -10.60
CA TRP A 10 -12.47 9.68 -9.22
C TRP A 10 -13.63 9.41 -8.26
N GLN A 11 -14.88 9.50 -8.74
CA GLN A 11 -16.05 9.18 -7.92
C GLN A 11 -16.17 7.67 -7.71
N LEU A 12 -15.89 6.87 -8.73
CA LEU A 12 -15.82 5.41 -8.57
C LEU A 12 -14.71 5.03 -7.58
N ARG A 13 -13.54 5.67 -7.68
CA ARG A 13 -12.40 5.46 -6.78
C ARG A 13 -12.75 5.81 -5.34
N ALA A 14 -13.43 6.93 -5.12
CA ALA A 14 -13.91 7.32 -3.79
C ALA A 14 -14.92 6.32 -3.22
N LEU A 15 -15.87 5.84 -4.03
CA LEU A 15 -16.83 4.80 -3.63
C LEU A 15 -16.13 3.48 -3.31
N PHE A 16 -15.14 3.09 -4.12
CA PHE A 16 -14.34 1.89 -3.92
C PHE A 16 -13.52 1.96 -2.63
N ALA A 17 -12.80 3.07 -2.38
CA ALA A 17 -12.04 3.28 -1.15
C ALA A 17 -12.94 3.25 0.10
N ALA A 18 -14.12 3.86 0.03
CA ALA A 18 -15.10 3.82 1.12
C ALA A 18 -15.66 2.41 1.34
N GLY A 19 -15.97 1.68 0.26
CA GLY A 19 -16.46 0.30 0.32
C GLY A 19 -15.43 -0.66 0.91
N LEU A 20 -14.15 -0.55 0.50
CA LEU A 20 -13.03 -1.29 1.09
C LEU A 20 -12.87 -0.95 2.58
N SER A 21 -12.99 0.32 2.96
CA SER A 21 -12.91 0.75 4.36
C SER A 21 -14.03 0.15 5.22
N ALA A 22 -15.27 0.16 4.72
CA ALA A 22 -16.41 -0.44 5.41
C ALA A 22 -16.26 -1.96 5.56
N MET A 23 -15.86 -2.65 4.48
CA MET A 23 -15.59 -4.09 4.50
C MET A 23 -14.47 -4.43 5.50
N TYR A 24 -13.34 -3.73 5.43
CA TYR A 24 -12.20 -3.98 6.30
C TYR A 24 -12.51 -3.68 7.78
N ALA A 25 -13.31 -2.65 8.07
CA ALA A 25 -13.78 -2.37 9.44
C ALA A 25 -14.69 -3.46 10.00
N ALA A 26 -15.52 -4.09 9.15
CA ALA A 26 -16.35 -5.23 9.55
C ALA A 26 -15.51 -6.49 9.81
N GLU A 27 -14.47 -6.70 9.02
CA GLU A 27 -13.57 -7.85 9.15
C GLU A 27 -12.52 -7.69 10.26
N VAL A 28 -12.08 -6.45 10.54
CA VAL A 28 -11.03 -6.11 11.52
C VAL A 28 -11.51 -4.97 12.43
N PRO A 29 -12.19 -5.24 13.55
CA PRO A 29 -12.79 -4.19 14.39
C PRO A 29 -11.80 -3.13 14.92
N ALA A 30 -10.53 -3.50 15.13
CA ALA A 30 -9.48 -2.57 15.54
C ALA A 30 -9.22 -1.47 14.49
N TYR A 31 -9.43 -1.76 13.20
CA TYR A 31 -9.35 -0.75 12.14
C TYR A 31 -10.44 0.32 12.28
N GLY A 32 -11.67 -0.06 12.67
CA GLY A 32 -12.73 0.92 12.94
C GLY A 32 -12.34 1.90 14.05
N THR A 33 -11.70 1.40 15.12
CA THR A 33 -11.14 2.25 16.18
C THR A 33 -10.04 3.17 15.64
N LEU A 34 -9.13 2.64 14.80
CA LEU A 34 -8.05 3.42 14.19
C LEU A 34 -8.60 4.58 13.37
N VAL A 35 -9.59 4.35 12.50
CA VAL A 35 -10.21 5.40 11.68
C VAL A 35 -10.80 6.49 12.56
N ALA A 36 -11.57 6.13 13.59
CA ALA A 36 -12.16 7.10 14.50
C ALA A 36 -11.11 7.93 15.25
N VAL A 37 -10.00 7.31 15.67
CA VAL A 37 -8.90 8.03 16.33
C VAL A 37 -8.18 8.95 15.34
N SER A 38 -7.93 8.52 14.10
CA SER A 38 -7.35 9.36 13.05
C SER A 38 -8.21 10.60 12.78
N GLU A 39 -9.53 10.43 12.65
CA GLU A 39 -10.46 11.54 12.45
C GLU A 39 -10.42 12.54 13.60
N GLN A 40 -10.42 12.06 14.85
CA GLN A 40 -10.32 12.90 16.04
C GLN A 40 -9.00 13.67 16.09
N VAL A 41 -7.86 13.01 15.82
CA VAL A 41 -6.55 13.65 15.80
C VAL A 41 -6.49 14.72 14.72
N ASN A 42 -6.96 14.43 13.52
CA ASN A 42 -6.94 15.39 12.41
C ASN A 42 -7.78 16.63 12.73
N ALA A 43 -8.99 16.45 13.28
CA ALA A 43 -9.83 17.55 13.71
C ALA A 43 -9.16 18.41 14.79
N ASP A 44 -8.51 17.79 15.77
CA ASP A 44 -7.80 18.48 16.84
C ASP A 44 -6.58 19.26 16.34
N VAL A 45 -5.82 18.72 15.37
CA VAL A 45 -4.69 19.42 14.76
C VAL A 45 -5.17 20.64 13.96
N VAL A 46 -6.17 20.48 13.11
CA VAL A 46 -6.74 21.60 12.31
C VAL A 46 -7.30 22.70 13.22
N ALA A 47 -7.91 22.35 14.35
CA ALA A 47 -8.42 23.33 15.31
C ALA A 47 -7.30 24.14 16.02
N ARG A 48 -6.08 23.61 16.10
CA ARG A 48 -4.96 24.23 16.84
C ARG A 48 -3.92 24.90 15.94
N HIS A 49 -3.82 24.47 14.68
CA HIS A 49 -2.76 24.88 13.77
C HIS A 49 -3.35 25.48 12.49
N PRO A 50 -3.20 26.79 12.24
CA PRO A 50 -3.73 27.45 11.04
C PRO A 50 -3.25 26.83 9.73
N ASP A 51 -2.02 26.30 9.70
CA ASP A 51 -1.39 25.74 8.51
C ASP A 51 -1.56 24.21 8.36
N ALA A 52 -2.45 23.59 9.16
CA ALA A 52 -2.64 22.13 9.20
C ALA A 52 -3.04 21.52 7.85
N GLU A 53 -3.68 22.30 6.97
CA GLU A 53 -4.17 21.85 5.67
C GLU A 53 -3.16 22.04 4.52
N ARG A 54 -1.92 22.46 4.81
CA ARG A 54 -0.88 22.69 3.78
C ARG A 54 -0.53 21.45 2.96
N PHE A 55 -0.75 20.25 3.50
CA PHE A 55 -0.59 18.98 2.80
C PHE A 55 -1.93 18.35 2.36
N GLY A 56 -2.97 19.19 2.19
CA GLY A 56 -4.31 18.83 1.74
C GLY A 56 -5.39 19.21 2.75
N SER A 57 -6.57 19.57 2.23
CA SER A 57 -7.77 19.86 3.05
C SER A 57 -8.12 18.70 3.99
N LEU A 58 -8.74 19.00 5.12
CA LEU A 58 -9.22 18.01 6.09
C LEU A 58 -10.12 16.98 5.43
N ARG A 59 -10.98 17.40 4.49
CA ARG A 59 -11.82 16.47 3.71
C ARG A 59 -10.97 15.47 2.91
N ARG A 60 -9.89 15.92 2.27
CA ARG A 60 -8.96 15.05 1.55
C ARG A 60 -8.25 14.12 2.53
N VAL A 61 -7.69 14.64 3.62
CA VAL A 61 -6.95 13.85 4.62
C VAL A 61 -7.82 12.77 5.27
N THR A 62 -9.07 13.07 5.61
CA THR A 62 -10.00 12.09 6.19
C THR A 62 -10.48 11.04 5.17
N ALA A 63 -10.58 11.41 3.89
CA ALA A 63 -10.91 10.47 2.82
C ALA A 63 -9.70 9.61 2.41
N GLU A 64 -8.49 10.13 2.59
CA GLU A 64 -7.24 9.55 2.14
C GLU A 64 -6.92 8.23 2.86
N ARG A 65 -6.69 7.21 2.03
CA ARG A 65 -6.35 5.87 2.45
C ARG A 65 -5.36 5.28 1.45
N HIS A 66 -4.54 4.34 1.89
CA HIS A 66 -3.94 3.38 0.98
C HIS A 66 -4.27 1.95 1.39
N GLY A 67 -4.48 1.06 0.42
CA GLY A 67 -4.56 -0.38 0.65
C GLY A 67 -3.25 -1.07 0.28
N ALA A 68 -3.07 -2.30 0.76
CA ALA A 68 -2.09 -3.22 0.21
C ALA A 68 -2.75 -4.56 -0.14
N ILE A 69 -2.38 -5.10 -1.29
CA ILE A 69 -2.81 -6.42 -1.76
C ILE A 69 -1.62 -7.20 -2.29
N ARG A 70 -1.79 -8.52 -2.40
CA ARG A 70 -0.80 -9.40 -2.98
C ARG A 70 -1.40 -10.34 -4.02
N VAL A 71 -0.62 -10.61 -5.05
CA VAL A 71 -0.93 -11.53 -6.16
C VAL A 71 0.25 -12.46 -6.42
N GLY A 72 0.02 -13.58 -7.10
CA GLY A 72 1.03 -14.62 -7.28
C GLY A 72 1.69 -14.64 -8.66
N SER A 73 1.05 -14.07 -9.68
CA SER A 73 1.51 -14.24 -11.07
C SER A 73 1.41 -12.96 -11.91
N PRO A 74 2.16 -12.87 -13.03
CA PRO A 74 2.03 -11.79 -14.01
C PRO A 74 0.59 -11.58 -14.50
N ALA A 75 -0.12 -12.67 -14.78
CA ALA A 75 -1.49 -12.62 -15.28
C ALA A 75 -2.46 -12.03 -14.24
N GLU A 76 -2.28 -12.37 -12.96
CA GLU A 76 -3.07 -11.78 -11.88
C GLU A 76 -2.73 -10.30 -11.66
N LEU A 77 -1.46 -9.91 -11.80
CA LEU A 77 -1.05 -8.51 -11.71
C LEU A 77 -1.62 -7.66 -12.86
N ALA A 78 -1.63 -8.20 -14.08
CA ALA A 78 -2.29 -7.56 -15.23
C ALA A 78 -3.81 -7.41 -15.00
N ALA A 79 -4.46 -8.42 -14.41
CA ALA A 79 -5.88 -8.33 -14.04
C ALA A 79 -6.15 -7.24 -12.98
N VAL A 80 -5.25 -7.07 -12.00
CA VAL A 80 -5.30 -5.96 -11.04
C VAL A 80 -5.18 -4.62 -11.76
N ALA A 81 -4.26 -4.49 -12.72
CA ALA A 81 -4.10 -3.26 -13.49
C ALA A 81 -5.36 -2.91 -14.30
N ASP A 82 -6.01 -3.91 -14.91
CA ASP A 82 -7.31 -3.76 -15.57
C ASP A 82 -8.41 -3.28 -14.62
N LEU A 83 -8.52 -3.91 -13.44
CA LEU A 83 -9.49 -3.51 -12.43
C LEU A 83 -9.27 -2.08 -11.94
N PHE A 84 -8.03 -1.73 -11.60
CA PHE A 84 -7.68 -0.41 -11.06
C PHE A 84 -7.73 0.72 -12.10
N ALA A 85 -7.61 0.40 -13.40
CA ALA A 85 -7.83 1.36 -14.49
C ALA A 85 -9.23 2.00 -14.43
N ALA A 86 -10.25 1.22 -14.05
CA ALA A 86 -11.63 1.69 -13.94
C ALA A 86 -11.81 2.76 -12.85
N PHE A 87 -10.87 2.81 -11.91
CA PHE A 87 -10.79 3.80 -10.84
C PHE A 87 -9.79 4.92 -11.15
N GLY A 88 -9.26 5.01 -12.38
CA GLY A 88 -8.28 6.03 -12.77
C GLY A 88 -6.93 5.87 -12.07
N MET A 89 -6.57 4.63 -11.72
CA MET A 89 -5.31 4.32 -11.03
C MET A 89 -4.35 3.61 -11.98
N LEU A 90 -3.12 4.11 -12.03
CA LEU A 90 -2.04 3.64 -12.89
C LEU A 90 -0.87 3.12 -12.04
N PRO A 91 -0.06 2.18 -12.54
CA PRO A 91 1.11 1.70 -11.81
C PRO A 91 2.20 2.77 -11.78
N VAL A 92 2.67 3.10 -10.58
CA VAL A 92 3.72 4.10 -10.33
C VAL A 92 4.80 3.51 -9.45
N GLY A 93 6.05 3.67 -9.89
CA GLY A 93 7.23 3.18 -9.20
C GLY A 93 7.39 1.66 -9.21
N TYR A 94 8.63 1.22 -9.02
CA TYR A 94 9.01 -0.18 -8.87
C TYR A 94 9.68 -0.38 -7.51
N TYR A 95 9.25 -1.40 -6.79
CA TYR A 95 9.72 -1.70 -5.44
C TYR A 95 10.18 -3.17 -5.37
N ASP A 96 11.47 -3.38 -5.19
CA ASP A 96 12.04 -4.70 -5.02
C ASP A 96 12.27 -5.00 -3.53
N LEU A 97 11.39 -5.79 -2.93
CA LEU A 97 11.48 -6.13 -1.51
C LEU A 97 12.41 -7.33 -1.27
N ARG A 98 12.90 -7.97 -2.33
CA ARG A 98 13.86 -9.09 -2.24
C ARG A 98 15.26 -8.61 -1.89
N CYS A 99 15.53 -7.32 -2.09
CA CYS A 99 16.80 -6.67 -1.76
C CYS A 99 16.78 -5.98 -0.39
N ALA A 100 15.69 -6.07 0.37
CA ALA A 100 15.61 -5.51 1.72
C ALA A 100 16.54 -6.26 2.69
N ALA A 101 16.92 -5.61 3.80
CA ALA A 101 17.75 -6.23 4.85
C ALA A 101 17.14 -7.53 5.40
N SER A 102 15.81 -7.60 5.46
CA SER A 102 15.03 -8.82 5.64
C SER A 102 14.25 -9.06 4.35
N PRO A 103 14.75 -9.92 3.44
CA PRO A 103 14.15 -10.12 2.13
C PRO A 103 12.73 -10.66 2.19
N VAL A 104 11.86 -10.14 1.32
CA VAL A 104 10.52 -10.68 1.08
C VAL A 104 10.44 -11.08 -0.40
N PRO A 105 9.91 -12.27 -0.76
CA PRO A 105 9.95 -12.81 -2.13
C PRO A 105 8.96 -12.13 -3.08
N VAL A 106 8.93 -10.80 -3.13
CA VAL A 106 7.96 -10.04 -3.93
C VAL A 106 8.60 -8.83 -4.61
N VAL A 107 8.08 -8.52 -5.79
CA VAL A 107 8.29 -7.24 -6.48
C VAL A 107 6.96 -6.51 -6.55
N SER A 108 6.96 -5.18 -6.47
CA SER A 108 5.73 -4.42 -6.28
C SER A 108 5.68 -3.13 -7.10
N THR A 109 4.48 -2.60 -7.27
CA THR A 109 4.19 -1.25 -7.75
C THR A 109 3.02 -0.65 -6.97
N ALA A 110 2.83 0.67 -7.04
CA ALA A 110 1.69 1.33 -6.44
C ALA A 110 0.68 1.73 -7.53
N PHE A 111 -0.56 1.26 -7.45
CA PHE A 111 -1.62 1.76 -8.30
C PHE A 111 -2.23 3.01 -7.68
N ARG A 112 -2.17 4.15 -8.37
CA ARG A 112 -2.71 5.43 -7.90
C ARG A 112 -3.06 6.40 -9.03
N PRO A 113 -3.86 7.44 -8.76
CA PRO A 113 -4.00 8.55 -9.69
C PRO A 113 -2.66 9.28 -9.86
N VAL A 114 -2.44 9.82 -11.05
CA VAL A 114 -1.22 10.56 -11.40
C VAL A 114 -1.47 12.04 -11.62
N ASP A 115 -2.69 12.41 -12.04
CA ASP A 115 -3.10 13.80 -12.22
C ASP A 115 -3.32 14.50 -10.87
N ALA A 116 -2.80 15.72 -10.75
CA ALA A 116 -2.86 16.49 -9.51
C ALA A 116 -4.29 16.83 -9.07
N ASN A 117 -5.20 17.10 -10.02
CA ASN A 117 -6.60 17.35 -9.72
C ASN A 117 -7.30 16.07 -9.25
N GLU A 118 -7.05 14.93 -9.90
CA GLU A 118 -7.54 13.61 -9.47
C GLU A 118 -7.07 13.24 -8.05
N LEU A 119 -5.80 13.50 -7.71
CA LEU A 119 -5.23 13.31 -6.37
C LEU A 119 -5.86 14.25 -5.34
N SER A 120 -6.19 15.49 -5.74
CA SER A 120 -6.88 16.44 -4.86
C SER A 120 -8.31 16.01 -4.52
N LEU A 121 -8.97 15.31 -5.46
CA LEU A 121 -10.34 14.81 -5.32
C LEU A 121 -10.39 13.51 -4.50
N ASN A 122 -9.53 12.56 -4.83
CA ASN A 122 -9.39 11.31 -4.07
C ASN A 122 -8.02 10.66 -4.33
N PRO A 123 -7.10 10.67 -3.34
CA PRO A 123 -5.75 10.12 -3.48
C PRO A 123 -5.66 8.63 -3.09
N PHE A 124 -6.72 7.83 -3.31
CA PHE A 124 -6.67 6.42 -2.94
C PHE A 124 -5.60 5.67 -3.74
N ARG A 125 -4.77 4.91 -3.03
CA ARG A 125 -3.62 4.16 -3.57
C ARG A 125 -3.71 2.70 -3.15
N VAL A 126 -3.19 1.81 -3.98
CA VAL A 126 -3.04 0.39 -3.58
C VAL A 126 -1.62 -0.09 -3.90
N PHE A 127 -0.85 -0.38 -2.86
CA PHE A 127 0.43 -1.06 -2.99
C PHE A 127 0.18 -2.52 -3.36
N THR A 128 0.66 -2.94 -4.53
CA THR A 128 0.39 -4.27 -5.07
C THR A 128 1.68 -5.03 -5.24
N SER A 129 1.82 -6.12 -4.49
CA SER A 129 2.99 -7.00 -4.54
C SER A 129 2.68 -8.28 -5.33
N MET A 130 3.60 -8.69 -6.19
CA MET A 130 3.55 -9.96 -6.90
C MET A 130 4.66 -10.88 -6.39
N LEU A 131 4.32 -12.14 -6.13
CA LEU A 131 5.28 -13.18 -5.78
C LEU A 131 6.34 -13.35 -6.89
N ALA A 132 7.61 -13.31 -6.49
CA ALA A 132 8.76 -13.42 -7.38
C ALA A 132 9.20 -14.89 -7.51
N THR A 133 8.34 -15.74 -8.08
CA THR A 133 8.57 -17.19 -8.17
C THR A 133 9.82 -17.58 -8.96
N GLY A 134 10.32 -16.69 -9.81
CA GLY A 134 11.55 -16.89 -10.57
C GLY A 134 12.84 -16.78 -9.76
N ASP A 135 12.78 -16.29 -8.53
CA ASP A 135 13.94 -16.09 -7.67
C ASP A 135 14.29 -17.39 -6.91
N ALA A 136 15.38 -18.03 -7.34
CA ALA A 136 15.83 -19.32 -6.83
C ALA A 136 16.30 -19.27 -5.37
N ARG A 137 16.52 -18.07 -4.80
CA ARG A 137 16.81 -17.92 -3.36
C ARG A 137 15.63 -18.33 -2.49
N PHE A 138 14.41 -18.23 -3.00
CA PHE A 138 13.18 -18.55 -2.26
C PHE A 138 12.46 -19.79 -2.79
N PHE A 139 12.54 -20.03 -4.09
CA PHE A 139 11.80 -21.13 -4.74
C PHE A 139 12.75 -22.01 -5.53
N ASP A 140 13.06 -23.19 -4.98
CA ASP A 140 13.76 -24.22 -5.75
C ASP A 140 12.92 -24.67 -6.97
N PRO A 141 13.53 -25.33 -7.98
CA PRO A 141 12.82 -25.68 -9.21
C PRO A 141 11.55 -26.53 -9.02
N ASP A 142 11.51 -27.44 -8.03
CA ASP A 142 10.32 -28.23 -7.76
C ASP A 142 9.23 -27.39 -7.09
N LEU A 143 9.59 -26.64 -6.04
CA LEU A 143 8.65 -25.78 -5.34
C LEU A 143 8.07 -24.72 -6.28
N ARG A 144 8.91 -24.06 -7.08
CA ARG A 144 8.51 -23.10 -8.11
C ARG A 144 7.44 -23.69 -9.04
N ARG A 145 7.68 -24.88 -9.60
CA ARG A 145 6.74 -25.56 -10.49
C ARG A 145 5.39 -25.82 -9.82
N ARG A 146 5.39 -26.23 -8.55
CA ARG A 146 4.16 -26.48 -7.78
C ARG A 146 3.40 -25.19 -7.47
N VAL A 147 4.10 -24.13 -7.08
CA VAL A 147 3.53 -22.79 -6.86
C VAL A 147 2.90 -22.27 -8.15
N GLU A 148 3.63 -22.27 -9.26
CA GLU A 148 3.12 -21.79 -10.55
C GLU A 148 1.92 -22.61 -11.04
N ALA A 149 1.92 -23.93 -10.84
CA ALA A 149 0.77 -24.79 -11.17
C ALA A 149 -0.47 -24.51 -10.29
N PHE A 150 -0.27 -24.17 -9.02
CA PHE A 150 -1.36 -23.74 -8.13
C PHE A 150 -1.95 -22.41 -8.62
N LEU A 151 -1.09 -21.42 -8.87
CA LEU A 151 -1.48 -20.08 -9.31
C LEU A 151 -2.18 -20.10 -10.68
N ALA A 152 -1.72 -20.92 -11.62
CA ALA A 152 -2.33 -21.03 -12.95
C ALA A 152 -3.77 -21.57 -12.95
N ARG A 153 -4.19 -22.29 -11.90
CA ARG A 153 -5.56 -22.81 -11.75
C ARG A 153 -6.48 -21.84 -11.02
N ARG A 154 -5.91 -20.85 -10.35
CA ARG A 154 -6.64 -19.87 -9.55
C ARG A 154 -7.27 -18.81 -10.45
N ARG A 155 -8.43 -18.30 -10.05
CA ARG A 155 -9.10 -17.17 -10.70
C ARG A 155 -9.52 -16.15 -9.64
N LEU A 156 -8.75 -15.08 -9.51
CA LEU A 156 -8.98 -14.04 -8.51
C LEU A 156 -10.18 -13.15 -8.83
N PHE A 157 -10.38 -12.82 -10.10
CA PHE A 157 -11.41 -11.88 -10.54
C PHE A 157 -12.37 -12.55 -11.53
N ASP A 158 -13.64 -12.17 -11.43
CA ASP A 158 -14.64 -12.57 -12.42
C ASP A 158 -14.29 -11.96 -13.80
N PRO A 159 -14.28 -12.74 -14.90
CA PRO A 159 -13.98 -12.21 -16.23
C PRO A 159 -14.91 -11.07 -16.68
N ALA A 160 -16.19 -11.09 -16.28
CA ALA A 160 -17.15 -10.03 -16.57
C ALA A 160 -16.85 -8.76 -15.77
N LEU A 161 -16.36 -8.88 -14.53
CA LEU A 161 -15.86 -7.75 -13.75
C LEU A 161 -14.70 -7.06 -14.46
N LEU A 162 -13.71 -7.83 -14.94
CA LEU A 162 -12.56 -7.28 -15.67
C LEU A 162 -12.95 -6.66 -17.02
N ALA A 163 -13.88 -7.29 -17.75
CA ALA A 163 -14.42 -6.70 -18.98
C ALA A 163 -15.14 -5.37 -18.71
N GLY A 164 -15.92 -5.31 -17.63
CA GLY A 164 -16.56 -4.10 -17.15
C GLY A 164 -15.53 -3.02 -16.79
N ALA A 165 -14.46 -3.39 -16.09
CA ALA A 165 -13.39 -2.48 -15.71
C ALA A 165 -12.71 -1.83 -16.92
N ARG A 166 -12.36 -2.63 -17.94
CA ARG A 166 -11.77 -2.12 -19.19
C ARG A 166 -12.69 -1.13 -19.91
N THR A 167 -13.99 -1.41 -19.97
CA THR A 167 -14.96 -0.48 -20.57
C THR A 167 -15.03 0.83 -19.79
N ILE A 168 -15.15 0.75 -18.45
CA ILE A 168 -15.22 1.95 -17.59
C ILE A 168 -13.96 2.80 -17.71
N ALA A 169 -12.78 2.16 -17.76
CA ALA A 169 -11.51 2.84 -17.94
C ALA A 169 -11.45 3.57 -19.30
N ALA A 170 -11.86 2.91 -20.38
CA ALA A 170 -11.89 3.51 -21.72
C ALA A 170 -12.87 4.70 -21.82
N ASP A 171 -14.00 4.62 -21.13
CA ASP A 171 -15.02 5.67 -21.14
C ASP A 171 -14.73 6.82 -20.13
N GLY A 172 -13.73 6.64 -19.25
CA GLY A 172 -13.41 7.61 -18.18
C GLY A 172 -14.47 7.68 -17.06
N GLY A 173 -15.29 6.64 -16.91
CA GLY A 173 -16.38 6.60 -15.93
C GLY A 173 -17.51 5.67 -16.36
N CYS A 174 -18.64 5.74 -15.65
CA CYS A 174 -19.87 5.05 -16.10
C CYS A 174 -21.15 5.64 -15.51
N ALA A 175 -22.29 5.11 -15.96
CA ALA A 175 -23.59 5.46 -15.41
C ALA A 175 -23.69 5.05 -13.92
N ARG A 176 -24.35 5.88 -13.10
CA ARG A 176 -24.46 5.73 -11.65
C ARG A 176 -24.94 4.33 -11.21
N ASP A 177 -25.95 3.77 -11.85
CA ASP A 177 -26.51 2.48 -11.45
C ASP A 177 -25.50 1.35 -11.66
N ARG A 178 -24.85 1.34 -12.85
CA ARG A 178 -23.74 0.44 -13.17
C ARG A 178 -22.55 0.64 -12.22
N ALA A 179 -22.26 1.87 -11.82
CA ALA A 179 -21.13 2.17 -10.93
C ALA A 179 -21.28 1.51 -9.56
N HIS A 180 -22.48 1.49 -8.97
CA HIS A 180 -22.69 0.84 -7.67
C HIS A 180 -22.48 -0.67 -7.78
N GLU A 181 -23.08 -1.32 -8.77
CA GLU A 181 -22.91 -2.76 -9.00
C GLU A 181 -21.45 -3.13 -9.24
N PHE A 182 -20.76 -2.37 -10.09
CA PHE A 182 -19.34 -2.57 -10.37
C PHE A 182 -18.46 -2.40 -9.13
N VAL A 183 -18.66 -1.31 -8.37
CA VAL A 183 -17.89 -1.04 -7.15
C VAL A 183 -18.13 -2.13 -6.11
N THR A 184 -19.37 -2.56 -5.91
CA THR A 184 -19.68 -3.66 -4.96
C THR A 184 -18.98 -4.95 -5.36
N ALA A 185 -19.00 -5.32 -6.64
CA ALA A 185 -18.30 -6.51 -7.13
C ALA A 185 -16.78 -6.39 -7.00
N ALA A 186 -16.22 -5.20 -7.26
CA ALA A 186 -14.79 -4.92 -7.09
C ALA A 186 -14.35 -5.01 -5.62
N VAL A 187 -15.12 -4.46 -4.68
CA VAL A 187 -14.85 -4.55 -3.23
C VAL A 187 -14.85 -6.01 -2.78
N ALA A 188 -15.87 -6.78 -3.20
CA ALA A 188 -16.00 -8.18 -2.83
C ALA A 188 -14.83 -9.07 -3.30
N ALA A 189 -14.14 -8.69 -4.38
CA ALA A 189 -12.96 -9.42 -4.86
C ALA A 189 -11.76 -9.38 -3.89
N PHE A 190 -11.77 -8.46 -2.91
CA PHE A 190 -10.73 -8.32 -1.90
C PHE A 190 -11.19 -8.71 -0.48
N ALA A 191 -12.38 -9.30 -0.35
CA ALA A 191 -12.88 -9.82 0.91
C ALA A 191 -12.10 -11.05 1.36
N LEU A 192 -12.01 -11.26 2.68
CA LEU A 192 -11.34 -12.44 3.20
C LEU A 192 -12.15 -13.71 2.89
N SER A 193 -11.53 -14.69 2.22
CA SER A 193 -12.20 -15.96 1.90
C SER A 193 -12.42 -16.85 3.12
N ALA A 194 -13.61 -17.44 3.19
CA ALA A 194 -13.98 -18.47 4.18
C ALA A 194 -13.61 -19.91 3.74
N GLU A 195 -13.02 -20.06 2.55
CA GLU A 195 -12.59 -21.37 2.05
C GLU A 195 -11.48 -21.97 2.93
N PRO A 196 -11.54 -23.28 3.26
CA PRO A 196 -10.49 -23.93 4.01
C PRO A 196 -9.15 -23.94 3.26
N ILE A 197 -8.08 -23.54 3.95
CA ILE A 197 -6.70 -23.55 3.47
C ILE A 197 -6.14 -24.98 3.59
N ASP A 198 -5.42 -25.47 2.58
CA ASP A 198 -4.64 -26.72 2.73
C ASP A 198 -3.51 -26.52 3.73
N LYS A 199 -3.56 -27.21 4.88
CA LYS A 199 -2.62 -26.97 5.98
C LYS A 199 -1.19 -27.35 5.60
N SER A 200 -1.01 -28.52 4.99
CA SER A 200 0.32 -29.02 4.62
C SER A 200 1.00 -28.11 3.61
N TRP A 201 0.25 -27.65 2.61
CA TRP A 201 0.75 -26.74 1.59
C TRP A 201 1.08 -25.37 2.18
N TYR A 202 0.20 -24.83 3.02
CA TYR A 202 0.43 -23.56 3.69
C TYR A 202 1.66 -23.59 4.61
N ASP A 203 1.87 -24.69 5.35
CA ASP A 203 3.03 -24.86 6.23
C ASP A 203 4.33 -25.01 5.46
N GLU A 204 4.31 -25.66 4.30
CA GLU A 204 5.46 -25.72 3.41
C GLU A 204 5.85 -24.33 2.90
N LEU A 205 4.89 -23.56 2.39
CA LEU A 205 5.14 -22.19 1.94
C LEU A 205 5.56 -21.25 3.07
N SER A 206 5.04 -21.45 4.28
CA SER A 206 5.37 -20.62 5.44
C SER A 206 6.83 -20.76 5.85
N ARG A 207 7.46 -21.92 5.57
CA ARG A 207 8.90 -22.13 5.78
C ARG A 207 9.76 -21.30 4.82
N VAL A 208 9.26 -21.04 3.61
CA VAL A 208 9.91 -20.07 2.70
C VAL A 208 9.67 -18.65 3.20
N SER A 209 8.40 -18.28 3.33
CA SER A 209 7.98 -16.97 3.84
C SER A 209 6.49 -16.99 4.15
N ALA A 210 6.09 -16.36 5.26
CA ALA A 210 4.67 -16.14 5.54
C ALA A 210 3.95 -15.36 4.42
N VAL A 211 4.67 -14.49 3.69
CA VAL A 211 4.12 -13.80 2.51
C VAL A 211 3.89 -14.76 1.36
N ALA A 212 4.79 -15.73 1.13
CA ALA A 212 4.58 -16.74 0.11
C ALA A 212 3.37 -17.64 0.44
N ALA A 213 3.19 -18.00 1.72
CA ALA A 213 2.02 -18.75 2.17
C ALA A 213 0.70 -17.96 2.02
N ASP A 214 0.72 -16.68 2.38
CA ASP A 214 -0.42 -15.77 2.24
C ASP A 214 -0.82 -15.53 0.76
N ILE A 215 0.12 -15.68 -0.17
CA ILE A 215 -0.13 -15.53 -1.61
C ILE A 215 -0.49 -16.86 -2.26
N ALA A 216 0.37 -17.87 -2.17
CA ALA A 216 0.27 -19.11 -2.91
C ALA A 216 -0.39 -20.25 -2.11
N GLY A 217 -0.74 -20.02 -0.84
CA GLY A 217 -1.47 -20.98 0.00
C GLY A 217 -2.99 -20.79 -0.01
N VAL A 218 -3.50 -19.72 -0.63
CA VAL A 218 -4.92 -19.35 -0.62
C VAL A 218 -5.50 -19.23 -2.03
N GLY A 219 -6.77 -19.60 -2.18
CA GLY A 219 -7.49 -19.58 -3.47
C GLY A 219 -7.99 -18.20 -3.92
N SER A 220 -7.85 -17.16 -3.09
CA SER A 220 -8.29 -15.79 -3.36
C SER A 220 -7.20 -14.77 -3.02
N THR A 221 -7.42 -13.50 -3.34
CA THR A 221 -6.65 -12.37 -2.79
C THR A 221 -7.52 -11.64 -1.76
N HIS A 222 -6.91 -10.76 -0.97
CA HIS A 222 -7.61 -9.97 0.04
C HIS A 222 -6.83 -8.68 0.35
N LEU A 223 -7.47 -7.72 1.03
CA LEU A 223 -6.77 -6.58 1.62
C LEU A 223 -5.86 -7.05 2.76
N ASN A 224 -4.55 -6.86 2.62
CA ASN A 224 -3.58 -7.14 3.67
C ASN A 224 -3.67 -6.12 4.81
N HIS A 225 -3.77 -4.85 4.44
CA HIS A 225 -4.06 -3.75 5.35
C HIS A 225 -4.72 -2.60 4.59
N LEU A 226 -5.31 -1.69 5.36
CA LEU A 226 -5.84 -0.44 4.88
C LEU A 226 -5.43 0.66 5.87
N THR A 227 -4.81 1.70 5.33
CA THR A 227 -4.07 2.70 6.10
C THR A 227 -4.74 4.04 5.96
N PRO A 228 -5.37 4.60 7.02
CA PRO A 228 -5.85 5.97 6.99
C PRO A 228 -4.70 6.96 7.18
N ARG A 229 -4.87 8.19 6.70
CA ARG A 229 -3.92 9.27 6.96
C ARG A 229 -4.23 10.03 8.25
N VAL A 230 -3.16 10.39 8.96
CA VAL A 230 -3.21 11.28 10.13
C VAL A 230 -2.24 12.45 10.00
N LEU A 231 -2.57 13.58 10.62
CA LEU A 231 -1.74 14.79 10.65
C LEU A 231 -0.67 14.76 11.75
N ASP A 232 -0.95 14.10 12.89
CA ASP A 232 0.01 13.87 13.97
C ASP A 232 0.03 12.39 14.36
N ILE A 233 1.00 11.66 13.79
CA ILE A 233 1.15 10.23 14.02
C ILE A 233 1.58 9.91 15.46
N ASP A 234 2.28 10.82 16.14
CA ASP A 234 2.72 10.60 17.53
C ASP A 234 1.55 10.76 18.51
N ASP A 235 0.66 11.73 18.27
CA ASP A 235 -0.58 11.86 19.06
C ASP A 235 -1.51 10.66 18.84
N LEU A 236 -1.65 10.21 17.58
CA LEU A 236 -2.40 9.00 17.29
C LEU A 236 -1.80 7.77 18.00
N TYR A 237 -0.48 7.58 17.94
CA TYR A 237 0.21 6.50 18.63
C TYR A 237 -0.13 6.49 20.12
N ARG A 238 -0.02 7.64 20.79
CA ARG A 238 -0.38 7.78 22.22
C ARG A 238 -1.85 7.43 22.50
N ARG A 239 -2.79 7.90 21.66
CA ARG A 239 -4.22 7.65 21.84
C ARG A 239 -4.59 6.19 21.61
N MET A 240 -3.98 5.53 20.63
CA MET A 240 -4.19 4.11 20.36
C MET A 240 -3.66 3.25 21.51
N THR A 241 -2.43 3.52 21.97
CA THR A 241 -1.84 2.85 23.14
C THR A 241 -2.68 3.07 24.40
N GLY A 242 -3.17 4.29 24.64
CA GLY A 242 -4.06 4.60 25.76
C GLY A 242 -5.41 3.89 25.73
N ARG A 243 -5.83 3.39 24.56
CA ARG A 243 -7.03 2.54 24.37
C ARG A 243 -6.73 1.04 24.48
N GLY A 244 -5.52 0.67 24.84
CA GLY A 244 -5.09 -0.73 24.99
C GLY A 244 -4.76 -1.43 23.67
N ILE A 245 -4.61 -0.70 22.57
CA ILE A 245 -4.17 -1.28 21.29
C ILE A 245 -2.65 -1.36 21.29
N THR A 246 -2.11 -2.57 21.13
CA THR A 246 -0.66 -2.81 21.04
C THR A 246 -0.13 -2.32 19.69
N MET A 247 0.46 -1.12 19.71
CA MET A 247 1.23 -0.58 18.59
C MET A 247 2.57 -1.30 18.46
N ILE A 248 3.17 -1.29 17.26
CA ILE A 248 4.57 -1.71 17.11
C ILE A 248 5.51 -0.70 17.79
N ASP A 249 6.70 -1.15 18.17
CA ASP A 249 7.60 -0.37 19.04
C ASP A 249 8.15 0.91 18.39
N ALA A 250 8.15 0.99 17.06
CA ALA A 250 8.74 2.11 16.32
C ALA A 250 7.79 2.72 15.30
N ILE A 251 7.84 4.06 15.19
CA ILE A 251 7.35 4.77 14.01
C ILE A 251 8.48 4.77 12.99
N GLN A 252 8.21 4.25 11.81
CA GLN A 252 9.16 4.15 10.71
C GLN A 252 9.08 5.38 9.79
N GLY A 253 10.15 5.63 9.05
CA GLY A 253 10.33 6.84 8.24
C GLY A 253 11.25 7.85 8.93
N PRO A 254 11.22 9.13 8.53
CA PRO A 254 12.06 10.15 9.13
C PRO A 254 11.71 10.38 10.61
N PRO A 255 12.67 10.86 11.41
CA PRO A 255 12.42 11.26 12.79
C PRO A 255 11.38 12.39 12.87
N ARG A 256 10.80 12.57 14.06
CA ARG A 256 10.02 13.77 14.37
C ARG A 256 10.99 14.95 14.48
N THR A 257 10.72 16.03 13.75
CA THR A 257 11.55 17.24 13.77
C THR A 257 10.67 18.49 13.72
N ASP A 258 11.23 19.64 14.07
CA ASP A 258 10.56 20.94 13.95
C ASP A 258 10.57 21.50 12.51
N GLY A 259 11.37 20.89 11.62
CA GLY A 259 11.45 21.27 10.21
C GLY A 259 10.34 20.65 9.36
N PRO A 260 10.34 20.91 8.03
CA PRO A 260 9.35 20.37 7.12
C PRO A 260 9.29 18.84 7.20
N ALA A 261 8.08 18.30 7.33
CA ALA A 261 7.87 16.86 7.26
C ALA A 261 8.19 16.37 5.83
N VAL A 262 9.04 15.35 5.71
CA VAL A 262 9.45 14.79 4.41
C VAL A 262 8.90 13.38 4.22
N LEU A 263 8.62 13.00 2.97
CA LEU A 263 8.13 11.68 2.59
C LEU A 263 6.92 11.23 3.43
N LEU A 264 7.06 10.17 4.21
CA LEU A 264 6.02 9.70 5.14
C LEU A 264 6.63 9.12 6.40
N ARG A 265 5.88 9.20 7.50
CA ARG A 265 6.07 8.43 8.73
C ARG A 265 4.93 7.44 8.86
N GLN A 266 5.20 6.23 9.31
CA GLN A 266 4.18 5.18 9.43
C GLN A 266 4.40 4.27 10.61
N THR A 267 3.31 3.69 11.12
CA THR A 267 3.33 2.70 12.19
C THR A 267 2.13 1.77 12.04
N SER A 268 2.13 0.65 12.76
CA SER A 268 1.04 -0.33 12.73
C SER A 268 0.67 -0.79 14.14
N PHE A 269 -0.48 -1.43 14.27
CA PHE A 269 -0.77 -2.27 15.43
C PHE A 269 -0.63 -3.74 15.04
N ARG A 270 -0.24 -4.56 16.00
CA ARG A 270 0.05 -5.98 15.74
C ARG A 270 -1.17 -6.69 15.14
N ALA A 271 -0.92 -7.50 14.11
CA ALA A 271 -1.93 -8.36 13.48
C ALA A 271 -2.74 -9.15 14.52
N LEU A 272 -4.06 -9.07 14.43
CA LEU A 272 -4.95 -9.88 15.26
C LEU A 272 -4.88 -11.34 14.78
N ALA A 273 -5.06 -12.29 15.70
CA ALA A 273 -5.20 -13.70 15.34
C ALA A 273 -6.57 -13.91 14.68
N GLU A 274 -6.58 -14.10 13.37
CA GLU A 274 -7.80 -14.21 12.57
C GLU A 274 -8.22 -15.67 12.44
N PRO A 275 -9.44 -16.05 12.85
CA PRO A 275 -9.92 -17.41 12.71
C PRO A 275 -9.88 -17.86 11.25
N ARG A 276 -9.24 -19.00 10.99
CA ARG A 276 -9.17 -19.63 9.66
C ARG A 276 -9.51 -21.10 9.75
N ARG A 277 -10.07 -21.61 8.66
CA ARG A 277 -10.36 -23.02 8.49
C ARG A 277 -9.20 -23.66 7.74
N PHE A 278 -8.73 -24.80 8.22
CA PHE A 278 -7.67 -25.56 7.62
C PHE A 278 -8.18 -26.94 7.23
N ARG A 279 -7.80 -27.41 6.05
CA ARG A 279 -8.02 -28.78 5.60
C ARG A 279 -6.73 -29.57 5.83
N GLY A 280 -6.83 -30.62 6.65
CA GLY A 280 -5.75 -31.59 6.84
C GLY A 280 -5.66 -32.58 5.68
N ALA A 281 -4.55 -33.32 5.63
CA ALA A 281 -4.33 -34.37 4.62
C ALA A 281 -5.35 -35.53 4.70
N ASP A 282 -5.97 -35.73 5.87
CA ASP A 282 -7.07 -36.68 6.08
C ASP A 282 -8.44 -36.13 5.62
N GLY A 283 -8.47 -34.92 5.05
CA GLY A 283 -9.66 -34.23 4.57
C GLY A 283 -10.47 -33.53 5.67
N ARG A 284 -10.10 -33.69 6.96
CA ARG A 284 -10.80 -33.04 8.07
C ARG A 284 -10.56 -31.54 8.05
N ILE A 285 -11.60 -30.78 8.41
CA ILE A 285 -11.53 -29.33 8.54
C ILE A 285 -11.39 -28.99 10.02
N THR A 286 -10.33 -28.28 10.37
CA THR A 286 -10.08 -27.78 11.73
C THR A 286 -10.11 -26.25 11.73
N GLU A 287 -10.42 -25.67 12.88
CA GLU A 287 -10.25 -24.25 13.12
C GLU A 287 -8.83 -23.96 13.63
N GLY A 288 -8.24 -22.89 13.14
CA GLY A 288 -6.98 -22.35 13.62
C GLY A 288 -7.00 -20.82 13.47
N ALA A 289 -5.84 -20.19 13.54
CA ALA A 289 -5.74 -18.75 13.30
C ALA A 289 -4.49 -18.42 12.48
N LEU A 290 -4.57 -17.35 11.69
CA LEU A 290 -3.44 -16.74 11.00
C LEU A 290 -3.29 -15.29 11.43
N ARG A 291 -2.05 -14.78 11.39
CA ARG A 291 -1.71 -13.38 11.67
C ARG A 291 -1.12 -12.75 10.41
N VAL A 292 -1.98 -12.44 9.45
CA VAL A 292 -1.56 -11.94 8.13
C VAL A 292 -2.08 -10.55 7.80
N ARG A 293 -3.10 -10.07 8.54
CA ARG A 293 -3.67 -8.73 8.37
C ARG A 293 -3.45 -7.89 9.63
N PHE A 294 -3.08 -6.63 9.42
CA PHE A 294 -2.82 -5.65 10.46
C PHE A 294 -3.42 -4.31 10.07
N GLY A 295 -3.56 -3.40 11.02
CA GLY A 295 -3.86 -2.01 10.68
C GLY A 295 -2.59 -1.17 10.73
N GLU A 296 -2.45 -0.32 9.75
CA GLU A 296 -1.35 0.61 9.60
C GLU A 296 -1.91 2.03 9.57
N VAL A 297 -1.10 3.02 9.91
CA VAL A 297 -1.43 4.44 9.84
C VAL A 297 -0.22 5.24 9.37
N GLU A 298 -0.47 6.28 8.59
CA GLU A 298 0.58 7.09 7.99
C GLU A 298 0.34 8.60 8.16
N ALA A 299 1.43 9.34 8.30
CA ALA A 299 1.48 10.78 8.13
C ALA A 299 2.38 11.11 6.94
N ARG A 300 1.89 11.94 6.02
CA ARG A 300 2.57 12.29 4.77
C ARG A 300 3.01 13.74 4.75
N GLY A 301 4.27 13.95 4.38
CA GLY A 301 4.92 15.24 4.20
C GLY A 301 5.21 15.55 2.72
N VAL A 302 6.22 16.37 2.48
CA VAL A 302 6.64 16.81 1.14
C VAL A 302 7.36 15.70 0.37
N ALA A 303 7.08 15.57 -0.93
CA ALA A 303 7.85 14.73 -1.84
C ALA A 303 9.26 15.30 -2.02
N LEU A 304 10.27 14.43 -1.99
CA LEU A 304 11.66 14.82 -2.16
C LEU A 304 12.11 14.68 -3.61
N THR A 305 12.95 15.61 -4.06
CA THR A 305 13.69 15.47 -5.32
C THR A 305 14.72 14.33 -5.21
N PRO A 306 15.33 13.87 -6.32
CA PRO A 306 16.44 12.92 -6.24
C PRO A 306 17.57 13.39 -5.31
N LYS A 307 17.88 14.69 -5.32
CA LYS A 307 18.86 15.31 -4.40
C LYS A 307 18.41 15.21 -2.94
N GLY A 308 17.15 15.54 -2.65
CA GLY A 308 16.58 15.40 -1.32
C GLY A 308 16.58 13.94 -0.85
N ARG A 309 16.30 13.00 -1.75
CA ARG A 309 16.30 11.56 -1.45
C ARG A 309 17.68 11.04 -1.09
N VAL A 310 18.75 11.47 -1.78
CA VAL A 310 20.13 11.12 -1.42
C VAL A 310 20.47 11.61 -0.01
N ARG A 311 20.04 12.83 0.38
CA ARG A 311 20.25 13.32 1.75
C ARG A 311 19.44 12.54 2.78
N TYR A 312 18.20 12.17 2.45
CA TYR A 312 17.37 11.30 3.29
C TYR A 312 18.04 9.95 3.53
N ASP A 313 18.47 9.27 2.47
CA ASP A 313 19.10 7.95 2.59
C ASP A 313 20.41 8.02 3.40
N ALA A 314 21.20 9.10 3.23
CA ALA A 314 22.39 9.34 4.04
C ALA A 314 22.05 9.54 5.52
N ALA A 315 21.08 10.40 5.85
CA ALA A 315 20.66 10.62 7.24
C ALA A 315 20.13 9.35 7.89
N MET A 316 19.31 8.57 7.16
CA MET A 316 18.69 7.34 7.65
C MET A 316 19.70 6.18 7.80
N SER A 317 20.87 6.26 7.19
CA SER A 317 21.96 5.30 7.36
C SER A 317 22.75 5.49 8.66
N ALA A 318 22.60 6.64 9.34
CA ALA A 318 23.23 6.90 10.62
C ALA A 318 22.65 6.02 11.74
N ALA A 319 23.45 5.76 12.78
CA ALA A 319 23.01 4.99 13.94
C ALA A 319 21.86 5.68 14.70
N ASP A 320 21.85 7.01 14.70
CA ASP A 320 20.77 7.84 15.22
C ASP A 320 20.42 8.92 14.18
N PRO A 321 19.45 8.65 13.27
CA PRO A 321 19.03 9.62 12.26
C PRO A 321 18.50 10.93 12.84
N ALA A 322 17.93 10.91 14.06
CA ALA A 322 17.41 12.13 14.68
C ALA A 322 18.55 13.08 15.10
N ALA A 323 19.65 12.53 15.61
CA ALA A 323 20.81 13.31 16.03
C ALA A 323 21.50 14.05 14.88
N VAL A 324 21.54 13.45 13.68
CA VAL A 324 22.21 14.03 12.50
C VAL A 324 21.27 14.76 11.55
N TRP A 325 19.95 14.76 11.80
CA TRP A 325 18.95 15.23 10.82
C TRP A 325 19.20 16.66 10.33
N ALA A 326 19.56 17.56 11.26
CA ALA A 326 19.81 18.98 10.97
C ALA A 326 21.05 19.21 10.09
N GLU A 327 21.95 18.23 9.95
CA GLU A 327 23.09 18.29 9.03
C GLU A 327 22.67 18.02 7.58
N HIS A 328 21.54 17.33 7.38
CA HIS A 328 21.05 16.90 6.07
C HIS A 328 19.88 17.75 5.56
N PHE A 329 18.96 18.13 6.45
CA PHE A 329 17.75 18.86 6.09
C PHE A 329 17.69 20.23 6.77
N PRO A 330 17.45 21.30 5.99
CA PRO A 330 17.26 22.62 6.57
C PRO A 330 15.93 22.70 7.34
N PRO A 331 15.83 23.61 8.32
CA PRO A 331 14.68 23.72 9.22
C PRO A 331 13.43 24.37 8.60
N THR A 332 13.48 24.85 7.35
CA THR A 332 12.38 25.63 6.75
C THR A 332 12.09 25.21 5.31
N ASP A 333 10.84 25.37 4.88
CA ASP A 333 10.43 25.10 3.50
C ASP A 333 11.10 26.05 2.51
N GLU A 334 11.36 27.30 2.90
CA GLU A 334 12.07 28.28 2.07
C GLU A 334 13.46 27.77 1.70
N GLN A 335 14.19 27.21 2.67
CA GLN A 335 15.50 26.62 2.43
C GLN A 335 15.40 25.28 1.68
N MET A 336 14.40 24.45 1.99
CA MET A 336 14.15 23.21 1.23
C MET A 336 13.90 23.49 -0.26
N ALA A 337 13.10 24.50 -0.57
CA ALA A 337 12.81 24.93 -1.93
C ALA A 337 14.05 25.55 -2.60
N ALA A 338 14.75 26.46 -1.92
CA ALA A 338 15.96 27.12 -2.43
C ALA A 338 17.09 26.12 -2.72
N GLU A 339 17.23 25.08 -1.90
CA GLU A 339 18.22 24.02 -2.11
C GLU A 339 17.74 22.92 -3.07
N GLY A 340 16.49 22.96 -3.54
CA GLY A 340 15.91 21.96 -4.44
C GLY A 340 15.83 20.57 -3.82
N LEU A 341 15.48 20.48 -2.53
CA LEU A 341 15.41 19.22 -1.78
C LEU A 341 13.99 18.62 -1.80
N GLY A 342 12.96 19.47 -1.88
CA GLY A 342 11.57 19.07 -1.97
C GLY A 342 10.90 19.61 -3.22
N TYR A 343 9.76 19.02 -3.59
CA TYR A 343 8.90 19.50 -4.67
C TYR A 343 7.87 20.49 -4.12
N TYR A 344 7.78 21.66 -4.75
CA TYR A 344 6.91 22.78 -4.37
C TYR A 344 6.25 23.36 -5.63
N ARG A 345 4.93 23.60 -5.59
CA ARG A 345 4.18 24.09 -6.74
C ARG A 345 4.67 25.49 -7.15
N GLY A 346 5.12 25.65 -8.39
CA GLY A 346 5.72 26.90 -8.87
C GLY A 346 6.96 27.34 -8.09
N GLY A 347 7.59 26.44 -7.32
CA GLY A 347 8.66 26.78 -6.39
C GLY A 347 8.21 27.52 -5.12
N ASP A 348 6.91 27.66 -4.87
CA ASP A 348 6.36 28.34 -3.69
C ASP A 348 6.53 27.49 -2.43
N PRO A 349 7.35 27.90 -1.44
CA PRO A 349 7.57 27.17 -0.19
C PRO A 349 6.29 26.89 0.61
N SER A 350 5.24 27.70 0.42
CA SER A 350 3.95 27.52 1.09
C SER A 350 3.07 26.44 0.45
N ALA A 351 3.43 25.96 -0.75
CA ALA A 351 2.67 24.99 -1.52
C ALA A 351 3.45 23.69 -1.78
N PRO A 352 3.82 22.93 -0.72
CA PRO A 352 4.55 21.67 -0.87
C PRO A 352 3.72 20.64 -1.63
N ILE A 353 4.38 19.85 -2.48
CA ILE A 353 3.76 18.70 -3.12
C ILE A 353 3.82 17.52 -2.16
N VAL A 354 2.64 16.99 -1.82
CA VAL A 354 2.52 15.85 -0.91
C VAL A 354 3.17 14.62 -1.53
N TYR A 355 3.91 13.86 -0.73
CA TYR A 355 4.41 12.56 -1.14
C TYR A 355 3.27 11.54 -1.25
N GLU A 356 3.03 11.01 -2.45
CA GLU A 356 1.94 10.09 -2.79
C GLU A 356 2.40 8.62 -2.89
N ASP A 357 3.70 8.36 -2.75
CA ASP A 357 4.30 7.03 -2.95
C ASP A 357 4.66 6.36 -1.60
N PHE A 358 5.54 5.35 -1.64
CA PHE A 358 5.84 4.48 -0.50
C PHE A 358 7.34 4.40 -0.22
N LEU A 359 7.72 4.13 1.02
CA LEU A 359 9.11 3.86 1.41
C LEU A 359 9.41 2.35 1.28
N PRO A 360 10.27 1.90 0.35
CA PRO A 360 10.51 0.47 0.13
C PRO A 360 11.03 -0.26 1.39
N ALA A 361 12.02 0.32 2.07
CA ALA A 361 12.61 -0.27 3.28
C ALA A 361 11.62 -0.33 4.44
N SER A 362 10.72 0.67 4.54
CA SER A 362 9.73 0.71 5.60
C SER A 362 8.57 -0.25 5.34
N ALA A 363 8.15 -0.43 4.09
CA ALA A 363 7.18 -1.46 3.74
C ALA A 363 7.69 -2.85 4.19
N ALA A 364 8.92 -3.21 3.83
CA ALA A 364 9.56 -4.46 4.28
C ALA A 364 9.67 -4.55 5.81
N GLY A 365 10.04 -3.46 6.50
CA GLY A 365 10.13 -3.40 7.96
C GLY A 365 8.79 -3.61 8.66
N ILE A 366 7.71 -2.98 8.17
CA ILE A 366 6.36 -3.20 8.68
C ILE A 366 5.92 -4.64 8.44
N PHE A 367 6.15 -5.17 7.24
CA PHE A 367 5.84 -6.57 6.94
C PHE A 367 6.52 -7.49 7.94
N ARG A 368 7.83 -7.37 8.13
CA ARG A 368 8.58 -8.17 9.11
C ARG A 368 8.03 -8.02 10.53
N SER A 369 7.80 -6.79 11.00
CA SER A 369 7.37 -6.54 12.40
C SER A 369 6.01 -7.16 12.75
N ASN A 370 5.22 -7.52 11.75
CA ASN A 370 3.91 -8.16 11.89
C ASN A 370 3.93 -9.67 11.62
N LEU A 371 5.08 -10.25 11.30
CA LEU A 371 5.26 -11.68 11.05
C LEU A 371 6.04 -12.35 12.20
N ASP A 372 5.76 -13.64 12.42
CA ASP A 372 6.38 -14.42 13.51
C ASP A 372 7.76 -14.99 13.12
N SER A 373 8.14 -14.98 11.84
CA SER A 373 9.42 -15.51 11.34
C SER A 373 9.92 -14.77 10.09
N ASP A 374 11.25 -14.74 9.92
CA ASP A 374 11.91 -14.22 8.70
C ASP A 374 11.77 -15.20 7.52
N ALA A 375 12.00 -14.70 6.31
CA ALA A 375 12.09 -15.55 5.13
C ALA A 375 13.42 -16.33 5.13
N GLU A 376 13.37 -17.61 4.75
CA GLU A 376 14.57 -18.40 4.53
C GLU A 376 15.06 -18.18 3.09
N THR A 377 16.29 -17.72 2.93
CA THR A 377 16.94 -17.56 1.63
C THR A 377 18.05 -18.59 1.45
N ALA A 378 18.04 -19.31 0.33
CA ALA A 378 19.16 -20.13 -0.11
C ALA A 378 20.31 -19.26 -0.64
N ASP A 379 21.53 -19.81 -0.58
CA ASP A 379 22.72 -19.24 -1.23
C ASP A 379 22.67 -19.54 -2.73
N ALA A 380 21.98 -18.67 -3.48
CA ALA A 380 21.79 -18.79 -4.92
C ALA A 380 21.82 -17.40 -5.59
N PRO A 381 22.32 -17.28 -6.83
CA PRO A 381 22.25 -16.02 -7.57
C PRO A 381 20.79 -15.70 -7.97
N ASP A 382 20.45 -14.42 -7.95
CA ASP A 382 19.20 -13.94 -8.55
C ASP A 382 19.39 -13.73 -10.06
N GLU A 383 18.90 -14.69 -10.85
CA GLU A 383 18.91 -14.64 -12.32
C GLU A 383 17.50 -14.40 -12.90
N SER A 384 16.55 -13.96 -12.06
CA SER A 384 15.15 -13.82 -12.45
C SER A 384 14.88 -12.70 -13.46
N GLY A 385 15.75 -11.69 -13.51
CA GLY A 385 15.60 -10.51 -14.36
C GLY A 385 14.44 -9.60 -13.97
N TYR A 386 13.93 -9.68 -12.73
CA TYR A 386 12.88 -8.77 -12.27
C TYR A 386 13.42 -7.34 -12.11
N ASP A 387 12.90 -6.45 -12.93
CA ASP A 387 13.10 -5.00 -12.85
C ASP A 387 11.83 -4.25 -13.27
N ALA A 388 11.90 -2.92 -13.31
CA ALA A 388 10.77 -2.08 -13.71
C ALA A 388 10.30 -2.35 -15.15
N GLN A 389 11.21 -2.67 -16.08
CA GLN A 389 10.90 -2.94 -17.48
C GLN A 389 10.21 -4.29 -17.64
N TRP A 390 10.70 -5.31 -16.95
CA TRP A 390 10.05 -6.62 -16.86
C TRP A 390 8.64 -6.47 -16.28
N LEU A 391 8.48 -5.71 -15.19
CA LEU A 391 7.18 -5.51 -14.55
C LEU A 391 6.20 -4.78 -15.48
N ALA A 392 6.67 -3.77 -16.21
CA ALA A 392 5.88 -3.08 -17.23
C ALA A 392 5.38 -4.06 -18.31
N GLY A 393 6.27 -4.93 -18.80
CA GLY A 393 5.94 -5.98 -19.76
C GLY A 393 4.93 -7.00 -19.22
N ALA A 394 5.06 -7.39 -17.96
CA ALA A 394 4.15 -8.31 -17.27
C ALA A 394 2.74 -7.73 -17.10
N ILE A 395 2.64 -6.43 -16.81
CA ILE A 395 1.37 -5.70 -16.67
C ILE A 395 0.76 -5.33 -18.02
N GLY A 396 1.60 -5.18 -19.06
CA GLY A 396 1.21 -4.63 -20.35
C GLY A 396 0.98 -3.11 -20.30
N ARG A 397 1.62 -2.41 -19.36
CA ARG A 397 1.53 -0.95 -19.15
C ARG A 397 2.85 -0.41 -18.62
N ASP A 398 3.18 0.82 -19.00
CA ASP A 398 4.36 1.50 -18.46
C ASP A 398 4.22 1.73 -16.95
N ILE A 399 5.31 1.52 -16.22
CA ILE A 399 5.42 1.92 -14.82
C ILE A 399 5.85 3.38 -14.80
N ALA A 400 4.98 4.28 -14.33
CA ALA A 400 5.31 5.70 -14.28
C ALA A 400 6.43 5.97 -13.27
N ASP A 401 7.38 6.83 -13.64
CA ASP A 401 8.40 7.34 -12.73
C ASP A 401 7.76 8.37 -11.78
N PRO A 402 7.74 8.12 -10.46
CA PRO A 402 7.20 9.08 -9.51
C PRO A 402 7.90 10.45 -9.56
N TYR A 403 9.21 10.52 -9.84
CA TYR A 403 9.93 11.80 -9.90
C TYR A 403 9.43 12.68 -11.04
N ALA A 404 9.24 12.09 -12.23
CA ALA A 404 8.68 12.81 -13.38
C ALA A 404 7.28 13.36 -13.08
N LEU A 405 6.44 12.60 -12.36
CA LEU A 405 5.11 13.04 -11.95
C LEU A 405 5.16 14.21 -10.95
N TYR A 406 6.10 14.19 -9.99
CA TYR A 406 6.28 15.30 -9.07
C TYR A 406 6.84 16.56 -9.75
N GLU A 407 7.72 16.40 -10.75
CA GLU A 407 8.23 17.49 -11.57
C GLU A 407 7.10 18.14 -12.39
N GLU A 408 6.22 17.34 -13.00
CA GLU A 408 5.04 17.84 -13.71
C GLU A 408 4.09 18.58 -12.77
N ALA A 409 3.85 18.07 -11.56
CA ALA A 409 2.98 18.71 -10.58
C ALA A 409 3.57 20.02 -9.98
N CYS A 410 4.88 20.24 -10.15
CA CYS A 410 5.55 21.49 -9.78
C CYS A 410 5.38 22.59 -10.81
N ALA A 411 5.19 22.25 -12.09
CA ALA A 411 4.96 23.21 -13.16
C ALA A 411 3.62 23.92 -12.96
#